data_AF-K5WMR7-F1
#
_entry.id   AF-K5WMR7-F1
#
_cell.length_a   1.000
_cell.length_b   1.000
_cell.length_c   1.000
_cell.angle_alpha   90.00
_cell.angle_beta   90.00
_cell.angle_gamma   90.00
#
_symmetry.space_group_name_H-M   'P 1'
#
loop_
_entity.id
_entity.type
_entity.pdbx_description
1 polymer ?
#
loop_
_entity_poly.entity_id
_entity_poly.type
_entity_poly.pdbx_seq_one_letter_code
_entity_poly.pdbx_strand_id
1 'polypeptide(L)'
;MFFKAVFLALLAGNVLCQQQVLHLPVMADPKKQVITPELSEFVEKIMKGGNVPGLTLGVVHPDGTIELGAFGRKTEDDDEMTVDTLFDIASCSKAFLASSLGILIDDFAQGRNQTPLPPGVHKLDWHTKLAHLFPDDWELMDKWASEKITLRDALSHQTGLPRHDFSYHPTDKPVDVIRRMRYLRPAFELRQRYHYNNQVRSQ
;
A
#
# COMPACT_ATOMS: atom_id res chain seq x y z
N MET A 1 18.72 -3.15 11.35
CA MET A 1 18.16 -2.14 12.26
C MET A 1 16.70 -1.95 11.88
N PHE A 2 15.74 -2.37 12.70
CA PHE A 2 14.31 -2.35 12.34
C PHE A 2 13.72 -0.97 12.67
N PHE A 3 13.47 -0.14 11.66
CA PHE A 3 12.66 1.07 11.83
C PHE A 3 11.19 0.66 12.02
N LYS A 4 10.65 0.91 13.21
CA LYS A 4 9.21 0.84 13.45
C LYS A 4 8.57 2.12 12.96
N ALA A 5 8.05 2.13 11.74
CA ALA A 5 7.12 3.15 11.30
C ALA A 5 5.75 2.89 11.96
N VAL A 6 5.39 3.70 12.97
CA VAL A 6 4.05 3.66 13.57
C VAL A 6 3.16 4.64 12.81
N PHE A 7 2.42 4.12 11.84
CA PHE A 7 1.31 4.86 11.22
C PHE A 7 0.06 4.66 12.09
N LEU A 8 -0.35 5.71 12.81
CA LEU A 8 -1.60 5.71 13.56
C LEU A 8 -2.75 6.06 12.60
N ALA A 9 -3.25 5.07 11.86
CA ALA A 9 -4.51 5.20 11.14
C ALA A 9 -5.66 4.85 12.10
N LEU A 10 -6.40 5.87 12.55
CA LEU A 10 -7.67 5.68 13.27
C LEU A 10 -8.72 5.13 12.29
N LEU A 11 -8.77 3.81 12.15
CA LEU A 11 -9.88 3.10 11.50
C LEU A 11 -10.91 2.72 12.56
N ALA A 12 -11.95 3.56 12.69
CA ALA A 12 -13.14 3.20 13.45
C ALA A 12 -13.89 2.06 12.73
N GLY A 13 -14.29 1.05 13.51
CA GLY A 13 -14.68 -0.28 13.07
C GLY A 13 -15.99 -0.43 12.30
N ASN A 14 -16.13 -1.63 11.75
CA ASN A 14 -17.25 -2.14 10.97
C ASN A 14 -18.63 -1.90 11.60
N VAL A 15 -19.48 -1.15 10.90
CA VAL A 15 -20.94 -1.32 10.92
C VAL A 15 -21.41 -1.34 9.47
N LEU A 16 -21.97 -2.46 9.05
CA LEU A 16 -22.79 -2.57 7.85
C LEU A 16 -24.05 -1.73 8.08
N CYS A 17 -24.08 -0.51 7.56
CA CYS A 17 -25.30 0.29 7.42
C CYS A 17 -25.16 1.15 6.16
N GLN A 18 -26.26 1.34 5.46
CA GLN A 18 -26.35 1.92 4.12
C GLN A 18 -25.52 3.21 3.94
N GLN A 19 -25.07 3.46 2.70
CA GLN A 19 -24.54 4.75 2.28
C GLN A 19 -25.60 5.85 2.39
N GLN A 20 -25.85 6.31 3.61
CA GLN A 20 -26.14 7.71 3.84
C GLN A 20 -24.79 8.37 4.08
N VAL A 21 -24.41 9.26 3.16
CA VAL A 21 -23.35 10.23 3.41
C VAL A 21 -23.84 11.06 4.60
N LEU A 22 -23.48 10.64 5.81
CA LEU A 22 -23.53 11.51 6.98
C LEU A 22 -22.54 12.64 6.66
N HIS A 23 -23.07 13.75 6.15
CA HIS A 23 -22.44 15.05 6.31
C HIS A 23 -22.39 15.32 7.82
N LEU A 24 -21.42 14.71 8.50
CA LEU A 24 -20.91 15.29 9.72
C LEU A 24 -20.36 16.64 9.29
N PRO A 25 -20.87 17.77 9.80
CA PRO A 25 -20.15 19.01 9.65
C PRO A 25 -18.82 18.74 10.37
N VAL A 26 -17.74 18.65 9.60
CA VAL A 26 -16.39 18.74 10.16
C VAL A 26 -16.31 20.17 10.71
N MET A 27 -16.81 20.36 11.94
CA MET A 27 -16.59 21.56 12.74
C MET A 27 -15.20 21.49 13.36
N ALA A 28 -14.20 21.10 12.57
CA ALA A 28 -12.82 21.45 12.89
C ALA A 28 -12.62 22.82 12.26
N ASP A 29 -12.37 23.83 13.09
CA ASP A 29 -11.92 25.13 12.60
C ASP A 29 -10.65 24.88 11.78
N PRO A 30 -10.64 25.15 10.45
CA PRO A 30 -9.50 24.88 9.59
C PRO A 30 -8.23 25.64 10.01
N LYS A 31 -8.34 26.59 10.95
CA LYS A 31 -7.20 27.34 11.50
C LYS A 31 -6.63 26.77 12.80
N LYS A 32 -7.22 25.72 13.37
CA LYS A 32 -6.74 25.18 14.63
C LYS A 32 -5.53 24.28 14.39
N GLN A 33 -4.37 24.76 14.84
CA GLN A 33 -3.14 23.97 14.86
C GLN A 33 -3.38 22.63 15.56
N VAL A 34 -3.06 21.53 14.87
CA VAL A 34 -3.23 20.17 15.39
C VAL A 34 -1.98 19.73 16.15
N ILE A 35 -0.80 20.12 15.69
CA ILE A 35 0.47 19.84 16.37
C ILE A 35 0.67 20.85 17.50
N THR A 36 -0.02 20.59 18.61
CA THR A 36 0.11 21.38 19.84
C THR A 36 1.22 20.83 20.76
N PRO A 37 1.66 21.56 21.79
CA PRO A 37 2.56 21.04 22.80
C PRO A 37 2.05 19.76 23.47
N GLU A 38 0.74 19.67 23.74
CA GLU A 38 0.13 18.49 24.35
C GLU A 38 0.22 17.26 23.44
N LEU A 39 0.02 17.43 22.13
CA LEU A 39 0.22 16.34 21.16
C LEU A 39 1.71 15.97 21.05
N SER A 40 2.59 16.96 21.07
CA SER A 40 4.05 16.74 21.02
C SER A 40 4.52 15.90 22.22
N GLU A 41 4.11 16.26 23.44
CA GLU A 41 4.40 15.48 24.65
C GLU A 41 3.81 14.06 24.57
N PHE A 42 2.62 13.91 24.00
CA PHE A 42 2.01 12.59 23.79
C PHE A 42 2.81 11.72 22.80
N VAL A 43 3.29 12.31 21.70
CA VAL A 43 4.14 11.64 20.71
C VAL A 43 5.45 11.19 21.37
N GLU A 44 6.13 12.06 22.11
CA GLU A 44 7.37 11.72 22.81
C GLU A 44 7.16 10.59 23.84
N LYS A 45 6.02 10.60 24.55
CA LYS A 45 5.65 9.53 25.47
C LYS A 45 5.47 8.18 24.76
N ILE A 46 4.81 8.17 23.61
CA ILE A 46 4.67 6.95 22.79
C ILE A 46 6.04 6.49 22.28
N MET A 47 6.86 7.41 21.78
CA MET A 47 8.20 7.09 21.28
C MET A 47 9.05 6.44 22.37
N LYS A 48 9.05 7.01 23.57
CA LYS A 48 9.76 6.45 24.72
C LYS A 48 9.22 5.09 25.15
N GLY A 49 7.89 4.91 25.18
CA GLY A 49 7.27 3.62 25.51
C GLY A 49 7.50 2.53 24.45
N GLY A 50 7.66 2.93 23.18
CA GLY A 50 7.87 2.03 22.05
C GLY A 50 9.33 1.78 21.67
N ASN A 51 10.29 2.43 22.36
CA ASN A 51 11.70 2.51 21.98
C ASN A 51 11.89 2.95 20.51
N VAL A 52 11.14 3.98 20.09
CA VAL A 52 11.24 4.59 18.76
C VAL A 52 12.22 5.77 18.84
N PRO A 53 13.38 5.72 18.16
CA PRO A 53 14.41 6.75 18.29
C PRO A 53 14.02 8.09 17.67
N GLY A 54 13.22 8.08 16.60
CA GLY A 54 12.76 9.28 15.93
C GLY A 54 11.49 9.07 15.13
N LEU A 55 10.73 10.14 14.95
CA LEU A 55 9.43 10.13 14.26
C LEU A 55 9.20 11.48 13.58
N THR A 56 8.62 11.46 12.38
CA THR A 56 8.06 12.65 11.73
C THR A 56 6.55 12.53 11.63
N LEU A 57 5.84 13.64 11.79
CA LEU A 57 4.39 13.76 11.73
C LEU A 57 4.03 14.80 10.68
N GLY A 58 3.09 14.46 9.79
CA GLY A 58 2.49 15.42 8.85
C GLY A 58 0.98 15.39 8.97
N VAL A 59 0.36 16.57 9.05
CA VAL A 59 -1.10 16.75 9.08
C VAL A 59 -1.49 17.57 7.86
N VAL A 60 -2.40 17.03 7.05
CA VAL A 60 -2.96 17.73 5.89
C VAL A 60 -4.40 18.11 6.22
N HIS A 61 -4.70 19.40 6.20
CA HIS A 61 -6.02 19.94 6.47
C HIS A 61 -6.94 19.89 5.24
N PRO A 62 -8.26 19.95 5.42
CA PRO A 62 -9.21 19.98 4.30
C PRO A 62 -9.01 21.15 3.33
N ASP A 63 -8.43 22.25 3.78
CA ASP A 63 -8.11 23.42 2.95
C ASP A 63 -6.75 23.31 2.22
N GLY A 64 -6.03 22.20 2.43
CA GLY A 64 -4.73 21.94 1.83
C GLY A 64 -3.54 22.49 2.62
N THR A 65 -3.76 23.15 3.76
CA THR A 65 -2.65 23.56 4.64
C THR A 65 -2.01 22.34 5.29
N ILE A 66 -0.69 22.42 5.55
CA ILE A 66 0.10 21.31 6.06
C ILE A 66 0.83 21.74 7.33
N GLU A 67 0.72 20.93 8.38
CA GLU A 67 1.56 21.03 9.57
C GLU A 67 2.55 19.87 9.59
N LEU A 68 3.81 20.15 9.94
CA LEU A 68 4.88 19.15 10.02
C LEU A 68 5.53 19.21 11.40
N GLY A 69 5.87 18.04 11.94
CA GLY A 69 6.61 17.89 13.18
C GLY A 69 7.68 16.81 13.03
N ALA A 70 8.80 16.99 13.73
CA ALA A 70 9.90 16.03 13.78
C ALA A 70 10.34 15.89 15.24
N PHE A 71 10.54 14.64 15.68
CA PHE A 71 10.80 14.31 17.07
C PHE A 71 11.95 13.30 17.16
N GLY A 72 12.81 13.49 18.16
CA GLY A 72 13.93 12.60 18.45
C GLY A 72 15.06 12.67 17.42
N ARG A 73 15.70 11.53 17.17
CA ARG A 73 16.94 11.43 16.39
C ARG A 73 16.81 10.43 15.24
N LYS A 74 17.56 10.66 14.16
CA LYS A 74 17.55 9.81 12.96
C LYS A 74 18.71 8.80 12.91
N THR A 75 19.81 9.03 13.62
CA THR A 75 20.99 8.13 13.65
C THR A 75 21.41 7.74 15.06
N GLU A 76 22.34 6.79 15.17
CA GLU A 76 22.97 6.39 16.43
C GLU A 76 23.81 7.52 17.04
N ASP A 77 24.36 8.39 16.20
CA ASP A 77 25.21 9.56 16.55
C ASP A 77 24.40 10.78 17.05
N ASP A 78 23.14 10.56 17.43
CA ASP A 78 22.21 11.60 17.90
C ASP A 78 21.93 12.73 16.89
N ASP A 79 22.06 12.47 15.59
CA ASP A 79 21.62 13.44 14.58
C ASP A 79 20.12 13.73 14.73
N GLU A 80 19.76 15.01 14.74
CA GLU A 80 18.37 15.44 14.90
C GLU A 80 17.48 14.93 13.76
N MET A 81 16.26 14.54 14.14
CA MET A 81 15.21 14.25 13.18
C MET A 81 14.73 15.54 12.51
N THR A 82 14.59 15.51 11.19
CA THR A 82 14.06 16.64 10.40
C THR A 82 12.82 16.20 9.64
N VAL A 83 12.00 17.16 9.22
CA VAL A 83 10.81 16.88 8.38
C VAL A 83 11.17 16.28 7.01
N ASP A 84 12.42 16.46 6.57
CA ASP A 84 12.96 15.94 5.32
C ASP A 84 13.65 14.56 5.48
N THR A 85 13.64 13.97 6.68
CA THR A 85 14.23 12.66 6.89
C THR A 85 13.47 11.59 6.09
N LEU A 86 14.21 10.77 5.33
CA LEU A 86 13.64 9.68 4.55
C LEU A 86 13.43 8.42 5.39
N PHE A 87 12.33 7.73 5.14
CA PHE A 87 11.97 6.47 5.78
C PHE A 87 11.52 5.44 4.76
N ASP A 88 11.79 4.16 5.06
CA ASP A 88 11.11 3.06 4.40
C ASP A 88 9.65 3.01 4.87
N ILE A 89 8.72 3.39 3.98
CA ILE A 89 7.28 3.42 4.29
C ILE A 89 6.62 2.02 4.21
N ALA A 90 7.39 0.99 3.88
CA ALA A 90 6.98 -0.41 3.83
C ALA A 90 5.66 -0.64 3.07
N SER A 91 4.62 -1.10 3.75
CA SER A 91 3.35 -1.46 3.09
C SER A 91 2.54 -0.26 2.60
N CYS A 92 2.87 0.96 3.01
CA CYS A 92 2.28 2.17 2.46
C CYS A 92 2.59 2.32 0.95
N SER A 93 3.70 1.74 0.46
CA SER A 93 4.04 1.71 -0.98
C SER A 93 2.95 1.06 -1.83
N LYS A 94 2.11 0.18 -1.25
CA LYS A 94 0.99 -0.46 -1.96
C LYS A 94 -0.07 0.54 -2.41
N ALA A 95 -0.28 1.63 -1.66
CA ALA A 95 -1.21 2.69 -2.04
C ALA A 95 -0.71 3.47 -3.26
N PHE A 96 0.60 3.73 -3.32
CA PHE A 96 1.24 4.36 -4.49
C PHE A 96 1.12 3.47 -5.73
N LEU A 97 1.37 2.17 -5.62
CA LEU A 97 1.17 1.26 -6.75
C LEU A 97 -0.28 1.25 -7.23
N ALA A 98 -1.24 1.10 -6.31
CA ALA A 98 -2.65 1.06 -6.67
C ALA A 98 -3.11 2.35 -7.34
N SER A 99 -2.62 3.50 -6.86
CA SER A 99 -2.91 4.82 -7.45
C SER A 99 -2.28 4.97 -8.83
N SER A 100 -1.02 4.57 -8.98
CA SER A 100 -0.29 4.62 -10.26
C SER A 100 -0.96 3.75 -11.32
N LEU A 101 -1.39 2.54 -10.95
CA LEU A 101 -2.15 1.66 -11.84
C LEU A 101 -3.54 2.22 -12.16
N GLY A 102 -4.19 2.89 -11.19
CA GLY A 102 -5.46 3.57 -11.42
C GLY A 102 -5.35 4.71 -12.45
N ILE A 103 -4.30 5.53 -12.34
CA ILE A 103 -3.97 6.57 -13.33
C ILE A 103 -3.72 5.93 -14.69
N LEU A 104 -2.91 4.87 -14.75
CA LEU A 104 -2.62 4.17 -16.00
C LEU A 104 -3.89 3.62 -16.66
N ILE A 105 -4.79 2.99 -15.90
CA ILE A 105 -6.08 2.50 -16.40
C ILE A 105 -6.94 3.65 -16.94
N ASP A 106 -6.99 4.78 -16.24
CA ASP A 106 -7.71 5.97 -16.70
C ASP A 106 -7.12 6.55 -17.99
N ASP A 107 -5.78 6.61 -18.10
CA ASP A 107 -5.09 7.05 -19.30
C ASP A 107 -5.42 6.16 -20.51
N PHE A 108 -5.47 4.84 -20.31
CA PHE A 108 -5.93 3.89 -21.33
C PHE A 108 -7.40 4.11 -21.71
N ALA A 109 -8.28 4.30 -20.71
CA ALA A 109 -9.70 4.52 -20.94
C ALA A 109 -9.97 5.81 -21.73
N GLN A 110 -9.13 6.83 -21.54
CA GLN A 110 -9.23 8.12 -22.23
C GLN A 110 -8.37 8.21 -23.50
N GLY A 111 -7.66 7.15 -23.89
CA GLY A 111 -6.81 7.15 -25.08
C GLY A 111 -5.57 8.05 -24.98
N ARG A 112 -5.15 8.39 -23.76
CA ARG A 112 -3.99 9.26 -23.49
C ARG A 112 -2.67 8.47 -23.32
N ASN A 113 -2.75 7.15 -23.26
CA ASN A 113 -1.62 6.30 -22.90
C ASN A 113 -0.56 6.16 -24.02
N GLN A 114 0.72 6.10 -23.62
CA GLN A 114 1.88 5.81 -24.48
C GLN A 114 2.54 4.46 -24.16
N THR A 115 2.13 3.78 -23.09
CA THR A 115 2.70 2.50 -22.65
C THR A 115 2.28 1.37 -23.58
N PRO A 116 3.21 0.64 -24.23
CA PRO A 116 2.85 -0.52 -25.03
C PRO A 116 2.31 -1.63 -24.14
N LEU A 117 1.18 -2.23 -24.55
CA LEU A 117 0.65 -3.42 -23.89
C LEU A 117 1.22 -4.70 -24.52
N PRO A 118 1.25 -5.81 -23.76
CA PRO A 118 1.60 -7.12 -24.32
C PRO A 118 0.70 -7.50 -25.51
N PRO A 119 1.20 -8.33 -26.44
CA PRO A 119 0.42 -8.79 -27.59
C PRO A 119 -0.94 -9.37 -27.18
N GLY A 120 -2.00 -8.96 -27.89
CA GLY A 120 -3.37 -9.42 -27.62
C GLY A 120 -4.10 -8.69 -26.49
N VAL A 121 -3.43 -7.76 -25.78
CA VAL A 121 -4.09 -6.89 -24.79
C VAL A 121 -4.35 -5.53 -25.41
N HIS A 122 -5.61 -5.29 -25.77
CA HIS A 122 -6.05 -4.03 -26.39
C HIS A 122 -6.68 -3.05 -25.38
N LYS A 123 -6.95 -3.52 -24.16
CA LYS A 123 -7.56 -2.76 -23.08
C LYS A 123 -6.96 -3.15 -21.75
N LEU A 124 -6.60 -2.16 -20.95
CA LEU A 124 -6.19 -2.32 -19.57
C LEU A 124 -7.30 -1.80 -18.65
N ASP A 125 -7.89 -2.69 -17.86
CA ASP A 125 -8.86 -2.32 -16.83
C ASP A 125 -8.72 -3.25 -15.61
N TRP A 126 -9.50 -2.99 -14.55
CA TRP A 126 -9.44 -3.76 -13.32
C TRP A 126 -9.75 -5.26 -13.48
N HIS A 127 -10.41 -5.64 -14.58
CA HIS A 127 -10.75 -7.02 -14.92
C HIS A 127 -9.73 -7.68 -15.87
N THR A 128 -8.70 -6.94 -16.31
CA THR A 128 -7.60 -7.52 -17.08
C THR A 128 -6.94 -8.63 -16.27
N LYS A 129 -6.76 -9.78 -16.93
CA LYS A 129 -6.18 -10.99 -16.34
C LYS A 129 -4.67 -10.88 -16.27
N LEU A 130 -4.06 -11.35 -15.19
CA LEU A 130 -2.60 -11.35 -15.05
C LEU A 130 -1.92 -12.22 -16.11
N ALA A 131 -2.54 -13.36 -16.47
CA ALA A 131 -2.06 -14.22 -17.56
C ALA A 131 -1.93 -13.51 -18.91
N HIS A 132 -2.73 -12.47 -19.18
CA HIS A 132 -2.61 -11.69 -20.40
C HIS A 132 -1.49 -10.66 -20.34
N LEU A 133 -1.15 -10.18 -19.13
CA LEU A 133 -0.09 -9.19 -18.93
C LEU A 133 1.30 -9.84 -18.96
N PHE A 134 1.39 -11.13 -18.64
CA PHE A 134 2.65 -11.87 -18.51
C PHE A 134 2.54 -13.25 -19.20
N PRO A 135 2.32 -13.31 -20.53
CA PRO A 135 1.97 -14.55 -21.23
C PRO A 135 3.02 -15.66 -21.13
N ASP A 136 4.30 -15.31 -21.04
CA ASP A 136 5.40 -16.28 -21.04
C ASP A 136 5.84 -16.72 -19.62
N ASP A 137 5.50 -15.92 -18.59
CA ASP A 137 6.07 -16.06 -17.25
C ASP A 137 5.05 -16.42 -16.16
N TRP A 138 3.77 -16.16 -16.41
CA TRP A 138 2.71 -16.29 -15.41
C TRP A 138 2.17 -17.71 -15.29
N GLU A 139 2.26 -18.25 -14.08
CA GLU A 139 1.55 -19.46 -13.70
C GLU A 139 1.38 -19.49 -12.17
N LEU A 140 0.24 -20.01 -11.70
CA LEU A 140 0.01 -20.38 -10.31
C LEU A 140 -0.14 -21.89 -10.17
N MET A 141 0.15 -22.41 -8.99
CA MET A 141 -0.07 -23.84 -8.67
C MET A 141 -1.53 -24.27 -8.86
N ASP A 142 -2.48 -23.37 -8.54
CA ASP A 142 -3.90 -23.55 -8.84
C ASP A 142 -4.18 -23.06 -10.27
N LYS A 143 -4.55 -24.00 -11.15
CA LYS A 143 -4.85 -23.71 -12.57
C LYS A 143 -6.04 -22.75 -12.74
N TRP A 144 -7.09 -22.92 -11.94
CA TRP A 144 -8.25 -22.04 -12.00
C TRP A 144 -7.87 -20.61 -11.59
N ALA A 145 -7.11 -20.47 -10.50
CA ALA A 145 -6.60 -19.17 -10.09
C ALA A 145 -5.68 -18.56 -11.16
N SER A 146 -4.77 -19.37 -11.72
CA SER A 146 -3.83 -18.96 -12.77
C SER A 146 -4.54 -18.31 -13.97
N GLU A 147 -5.67 -18.88 -14.40
CA GLU A 147 -6.42 -18.43 -15.59
C GLU A 147 -7.42 -17.28 -15.33
N LYS A 148 -7.90 -17.13 -14.09
CA LYS A 148 -9.06 -16.26 -13.77
C LYS A 148 -8.73 -15.06 -12.91
N ILE A 149 -7.55 -15.02 -12.30
CA ILE A 149 -7.08 -13.90 -11.49
C ILE A 149 -6.97 -12.62 -12.32
N THR A 150 -7.50 -11.53 -11.78
CA THR A 150 -7.49 -10.19 -12.38
C THR A 150 -6.61 -9.23 -11.59
N LEU A 151 -6.31 -8.06 -12.17
CA LEU A 151 -5.66 -6.96 -11.46
C LEU A 151 -6.41 -6.59 -10.17
N ARG A 152 -7.75 -6.54 -10.21
CA ARG A 152 -8.56 -6.29 -9.02
C ARG A 152 -8.35 -7.33 -7.92
N ASP A 153 -8.31 -8.61 -8.27
CA ASP A 153 -8.13 -9.69 -7.28
C ASP A 153 -6.76 -9.58 -6.59
N ALA A 154 -5.71 -9.28 -7.36
CA ALA A 154 -4.37 -9.02 -6.85
C ALA A 154 -4.34 -7.81 -5.90
N LEU A 155 -4.95 -6.70 -6.31
CA LEU A 155 -4.98 -5.46 -5.54
C LEU A 155 -5.94 -5.47 -4.36
N SER A 156 -6.80 -6.48 -4.24
CA SER A 156 -7.74 -6.63 -3.13
C SER A 156 -7.43 -7.80 -2.20
N HIS A 157 -6.28 -8.46 -2.37
CA HIS A 157 -5.86 -9.62 -1.57
C HIS A 157 -6.84 -10.80 -1.66
N GLN A 158 -7.40 -11.04 -2.84
CA GLN A 158 -8.38 -12.10 -3.08
C GLN A 158 -7.82 -13.26 -3.91
N THR A 159 -6.49 -13.42 -3.92
CA THR A 159 -5.78 -14.37 -4.79
C THR A 159 -5.72 -15.80 -4.24
N GLY A 160 -6.11 -16.01 -2.98
CA GLY A 160 -6.01 -17.32 -2.30
C GLY A 160 -4.60 -17.68 -1.80
N LEU A 161 -3.57 -17.00 -2.30
CA LEU A 161 -2.19 -17.10 -1.83
C LEU A 161 -1.99 -16.46 -0.44
N PRO A 162 -1.38 -17.20 0.51
CA PRO A 162 -0.98 -16.65 1.79
C PRO A 162 0.30 -15.82 1.66
N ARG A 163 0.81 -15.34 2.80
CA ARG A 163 2.16 -14.78 2.87
C ARG A 163 3.19 -15.88 2.58
N HIS A 164 4.11 -15.59 1.67
CA HIS A 164 5.26 -16.41 1.33
C HIS A 164 6.53 -15.55 1.42
N ASP A 165 6.66 -14.73 2.46
CA ASP A 165 7.59 -13.60 2.51
C ASP A 165 9.07 -13.95 2.24
N PHE A 166 9.47 -15.21 2.40
CA PHE A 166 10.82 -15.70 2.09
C PHE A 166 11.01 -16.20 0.65
N SER A 167 9.99 -16.13 -0.20
CA SER A 167 10.07 -16.60 -1.58
C SER A 167 10.61 -15.56 -2.55
N TYR A 168 11.11 -14.41 -2.07
CA TYR A 168 11.82 -13.46 -2.92
C TYR A 168 12.98 -12.84 -2.16
N HIS A 169 13.97 -12.36 -2.90
CA HIS A 169 15.20 -11.79 -2.40
C HIS A 169 15.42 -10.38 -2.99
N PRO A 170 16.11 -9.45 -2.30
CA PRO A 170 16.39 -8.11 -2.83
C PRO A 170 17.11 -8.06 -4.19
N THR A 171 17.75 -9.16 -4.59
CA THR A 171 18.45 -9.28 -5.88
C THR A 171 17.61 -9.92 -6.99
N ASP A 172 16.40 -10.37 -6.70
CA ASP A 172 15.49 -10.93 -7.71
C ASP A 172 15.07 -9.82 -8.68
N LYS A 173 14.94 -10.18 -9.96
CA LYS A 173 14.24 -9.33 -10.93
C LYS A 173 12.73 -9.53 -10.77
N PRO A 174 11.89 -8.56 -11.15
CA PRO A 174 10.43 -8.73 -11.09
C PRO A 174 9.93 -10.02 -11.76
N VAL A 175 10.51 -10.39 -12.91
CA VAL A 175 10.18 -11.64 -13.62
C VAL A 175 10.51 -12.90 -12.83
N ASP A 176 11.56 -12.89 -12.00
CA ASP A 176 11.94 -14.05 -11.18
C ASP A 176 10.86 -14.30 -10.12
N VAL A 177 10.33 -13.23 -9.52
CA VAL A 177 9.22 -13.29 -8.55
C VAL A 177 7.96 -13.84 -9.23
N ILE A 178 7.61 -13.32 -10.41
CA ILE A 178 6.44 -13.79 -11.19
C ILE A 178 6.56 -15.28 -11.51
N ARG A 179 7.70 -15.72 -12.03
CA ARG A 179 7.91 -17.13 -12.38
C ARG A 179 7.81 -18.04 -11.17
N ARG A 180 8.28 -17.59 -10.01
CA ARG A 180 8.28 -18.39 -8.78
C ARG A 180 6.89 -18.59 -8.18
N MET A 181 5.91 -17.76 -8.57
CA MET A 181 4.51 -17.88 -8.12
C MET A 181 3.91 -19.27 -8.37
N ARG A 182 4.36 -19.97 -9.43
CA ARG A 182 3.91 -21.33 -9.77
C ARG A 182 4.23 -22.39 -8.71
N TYR A 183 5.21 -22.12 -7.85
CA TYR A 183 5.64 -23.02 -6.76
C TYR A 183 4.98 -22.70 -5.42
N LEU A 184 4.17 -21.65 -5.35
CA LEU A 184 3.57 -21.19 -4.11
C LEU A 184 2.24 -21.88 -3.86
N ARG A 185 2.16 -22.58 -2.73
CA ARG A 185 0.93 -23.28 -2.33
C ARG A 185 -0.16 -22.26 -1.94
N PRO A 186 -1.37 -22.35 -2.53
CA PRO A 186 -2.51 -21.54 -2.08
C PRO A 186 -3.05 -22.07 -0.74
N ALA A 187 -3.58 -21.15 0.07
CA ALA A 187 -4.29 -21.50 1.30
C ALA A 187 -5.80 -21.59 1.06
N PHE A 188 -6.30 -20.84 0.08
CA PHE A 188 -7.71 -20.69 -0.26
C PHE A 188 -7.90 -20.66 -1.77
N GLU A 189 -9.13 -20.92 -2.21
CA GLU A 189 -9.52 -20.71 -3.60
C GLU A 189 -9.54 -19.21 -3.93
N LEU A 190 -9.41 -18.89 -5.22
CA LEU A 190 -9.54 -17.53 -5.75
C LEU A 190 -10.87 -16.91 -5.29
N ARG A 191 -10.81 -15.70 -4.71
CA ARG A 191 -11.95 -14.91 -4.18
C ARG A 191 -12.72 -15.53 -3.00
N GLN A 192 -12.26 -16.64 -2.43
CA GLN A 192 -12.94 -17.25 -1.29
C GLN A 192 -12.96 -16.32 -0.06
N ARG A 193 -11.84 -15.65 0.22
CA ARG A 193 -11.72 -14.67 1.30
C ARG A 193 -10.56 -13.72 1.06
N TYR A 194 -10.60 -12.59 1.78
CA TYR A 194 -9.44 -11.72 1.93
C TYR A 194 -8.29 -12.47 2.61
N HIS A 195 -7.09 -12.40 2.03
CA HIS A 195 -5.88 -12.87 2.66
C HIS A 195 -4.67 -12.04 2.24
N TYR A 196 -4.13 -11.26 3.17
CA TYR A 196 -3.03 -10.34 2.89
C TYR A 196 -1.79 -11.08 2.38
N ASN A 197 -1.27 -10.64 1.23
CA ASN A 197 -0.01 -11.10 0.65
C ASN A 197 0.73 -9.93 -0.02
N ASN A 198 2.05 -10.03 -0.06
CA ASN A 198 2.91 -9.01 -0.69
C ASN A 198 3.12 -9.29 -2.18
N GLN A 199 3.27 -10.54 -2.57
CA GLN A 199 3.92 -10.94 -3.82
C GLN A 199 3.15 -10.64 -5.09
N VAL A 200 1.82 -10.62 -5.01
CA VAL A 200 1.00 -10.28 -6.19
C VAL A 200 0.90 -8.76 -6.38
N ARG A 201 1.42 -7.96 -5.44
CA ARG A 201 1.31 -6.49 -5.46
C ARG A 201 2.65 -5.76 -5.34
N SER A 202 3.74 -6.33 -4.83
CA SER A 202 4.85 -5.50 -4.34
C SER A 202 6.03 -5.31 -5.30
N GLN A 203 5.88 -5.51 -6.61
CA GLN A 203 6.99 -5.40 -7.56
C GLN A 203 6.57 -4.69 -8.85
#